data_AF-A0A436RXE0-F1
#
_entry.id   AF-A0A436RXE0-F1
#
_cell.length_a   1.000
_cell.length_b   1.000
_cell.length_c   1.000
_cell.angle_alpha   90.00
_cell.angle_beta   90.00
_cell.angle_gamma   90.00
#
_symmetry.space_group_name_H-M   'P 1'
#
loop_
_entity.id
_entity.type
_entity.pdbx_description
1 polymer ?
#
loop_
_entity_poly.entity_id
_entity_poly.type
_entity_poly.pdbx_seq_one_letter_code
_entity_poly.pdbx_strand_id
1 'polypeptide(L)'
;MSMAHEITAGFMPLFDSAVLVVAGEIGFAAREGIELKLQRETSWANIRDRIAIGHFDVAHMLGPMPLACSLGLTPLASETIVPFSLGLGGN
;
A
#
# COMPACT_ATOMS: atom_id res chain seq x y z
N MET A 1 -4.68 27.08 -6.80
CA MET A 1 -3.89 25.90 -6.41
C MET A 1 -4.84 24.72 -6.44
N SER A 2 -4.61 23.70 -7.28
CA SER A 2 -5.47 22.51 -7.21
C SER A 2 -5.21 21.80 -5.88
N MET A 3 -6.27 21.33 -5.23
CA MET A 3 -6.15 20.57 -3.99
C MET A 3 -5.41 19.26 -4.32
N ALA A 4 -4.26 19.03 -3.70
CA ALA A 4 -3.59 17.74 -3.76
C ALA A 4 -4.43 16.71 -3.01
N HIS A 5 -4.54 15.50 -3.55
CA HIS A 5 -5.24 14.40 -2.87
C HIS A 5 -4.26 13.67 -1.95
N GLU A 6 -4.54 13.69 -0.65
CA GLU A 6 -3.71 12.98 0.33
C GLU A 6 -3.98 11.48 0.25
N ILE A 7 -2.91 10.69 0.09
CA ILE A 7 -2.95 9.23 0.06
C ILE A 7 -1.93 8.69 1.05
N THR A 8 -2.39 7.94 2.04
CA THR A 8 -1.55 7.25 3.01
C THR A 8 -1.26 5.82 2.53
N ALA A 9 0.03 5.53 2.33
CA ALA A 9 0.50 4.27 1.80
C ALA A 9 1.35 3.49 2.81
N GLY A 10 0.88 2.31 3.22
CA GLY A 10 1.62 1.39 4.10
C GLY A 10 2.62 0.53 3.32
N PHE A 11 3.83 0.34 3.85
CA PHE A 11 4.82 -0.56 3.23
C PHE A 11 5.74 -1.25 4.24
N MET A 12 6.17 -2.47 3.90
CA MET A 12 7.31 -3.14 4.53
C MET A 12 8.63 -2.69 3.89
N PRO A 13 9.72 -2.46 4.65
CA PRO A 13 11.00 -1.99 4.12
C PRO A 13 11.78 -3.12 3.42
N LEU A 14 11.20 -3.65 2.36
CA LEU A 14 11.76 -4.68 1.48
C LEU A 14 11.98 -4.10 0.09
N PHE A 15 12.76 -4.79 -0.75
CA PHE A 15 13.15 -4.27 -2.07
C PHE A 15 11.96 -4.10 -3.03
N ASP A 16 10.98 -4.99 -2.97
CA ASP A 16 9.71 -4.92 -3.70
C ASP A 16 8.84 -3.70 -3.36
N SER A 17 9.10 -2.99 -2.25
CA SER A 17 8.48 -1.69 -1.96
C SER A 17 9.04 -0.52 -2.77
N ALA A 18 10.14 -0.73 -3.52
CA ALA A 18 10.89 0.35 -4.17
C ALA A 18 10.04 1.21 -5.11
N VAL A 19 9.13 0.62 -5.88
CA VAL A 19 8.26 1.37 -6.80
C VAL A 19 7.44 2.42 -6.05
N LEU A 20 6.84 2.03 -4.92
CA LEU A 20 6.03 2.92 -4.09
C LEU A 20 6.87 4.01 -3.41
N VAL A 21 8.04 3.63 -2.87
CA VAL A 21 8.94 4.58 -2.20
C VAL A 21 9.50 5.60 -3.19
N VAL A 22 10.04 5.13 -4.33
CA VAL A 22 10.63 5.98 -5.36
C VAL A 22 9.59 6.95 -5.92
N ALA A 23 8.32 6.55 -6.06
CA ALA A 23 7.26 7.43 -6.53
C ALA A 23 7.08 8.69 -5.64
N GLY A 24 7.32 8.57 -4.33
CA GLY A 24 7.38 9.70 -3.41
C GLY A 24 8.67 10.50 -3.57
N GLU A 25 9.82 9.82 -3.50
CA GLU A 25 11.15 10.45 -3.47
C GLU A 25 11.48 11.28 -4.73
N ILE A 26 11.07 10.82 -5.91
CA ILE A 26 11.35 11.53 -7.17
C ILE A 26 10.29 12.59 -7.51
N GLY A 27 9.31 12.79 -6.63
CA GLY A 27 8.19 13.72 -6.85
C GLY A 27 7.22 13.27 -7.94
N PHE A 28 7.20 11.98 -8.31
CA PHE A 28 6.24 11.46 -9.28
C PHE A 28 4.80 11.64 -8.77
N ALA A 29 4.52 11.24 -7.53
CA ALA A 29 3.17 11.39 -6.94
C ALA A 29 2.70 12.85 -6.92
N ALA A 30 3.57 13.78 -6.53
CA ALA A 30 3.26 15.19 -6.48
C ALA A 30 2.93 15.78 -7.88
N ARG A 31 3.65 15.34 -8.93
CA ARG A 31 3.36 15.72 -10.32
C ARG A 31 2.01 15.22 -10.81
N GLU A 32 1.53 14.10 -10.27
CA GLU A 32 0.20 13.55 -10.52
C GLU A 32 -0.88 14.12 -9.58
N GLY A 33 -0.55 15.13 -8.77
CA GLY A 33 -1.50 15.78 -7.85
C GLY A 33 -1.79 14.99 -6.57
N ILE A 34 -0.94 14.03 -6.22
CA ILE A 34 -1.07 13.19 -5.02
C ILE A 34 -0.05 13.61 -3.97
N GLU A 35 -0.52 13.90 -2.75
CA GLU A 35 0.32 13.99 -1.56
C GLU A 35 0.48 12.58 -0.96
N LEU A 36 1.56 11.91 -1.34
CA LEU A 36 1.83 10.53 -0.92
C LEU A 36 2.51 10.49 0.46
N LYS A 37 1.80 10.01 1.49
CA LYS A 37 2.32 9.79 2.84
C LYS A 37 2.75 8.33 3.01
N LEU A 38 4.05 8.08 2.98
CA LEU A 38 4.62 6.75 3.18
C LEU A 38 4.70 6.39 4.67
N GLN A 39 4.12 5.26 5.05
CA GLN A 39 4.20 4.73 6.42
C GLN A 39 4.90 3.36 6.42
N ARG A 40 6.08 3.33 7.03
CA ARG A 40 6.86 2.11 7.21
C ARG A 40 6.21 1.25 8.30
N GLU A 41 6.02 -0.04 7.99
CA GLU A 41 5.52 -1.04 8.92
C GLU A 41 6.58 -2.08 9.28
N THR A 42 6.32 -2.79 10.38
CA THR A 42 7.21 -3.83 10.93
C THR A 42 6.67 -5.24 10.74
N SER A 43 5.39 -5.39 10.38
CA SER A 43 4.80 -6.70 10.11
C SER A 43 3.70 -6.64 9.05
N TRP A 44 3.50 -7.77 8.36
CA TRP A 44 2.38 -7.95 7.43
C TRP A 44 1.02 -7.95 8.14
N ALA A 45 0.96 -8.35 9.41
CA ALA A 45 -0.25 -8.27 10.20
C ALA A 45 -0.69 -6.80 10.38
N ASN A 46 0.25 -5.89 10.68
CA ASN A 46 -0.06 -4.47 10.76
C ASN A 46 -0.60 -3.93 9.43
N ILE A 47 0.03 -4.28 8.31
CA ILE A 47 -0.43 -3.87 6.98
C ILE A 47 -1.89 -4.32 6.74
N ARG A 48 -2.20 -5.60 7.00
CA ARG A 48 -3.55 -6.17 6.88
C ARG A 48 -4.57 -5.47 7.76
N ASP A 49 -4.23 -5.26 9.04
CA ASP A 49 -5.20 -4.72 10.00
C ASP A 49 -5.43 -3.23 9.73
N ARG A 50 -4.37 -2.49 9.38
CA ARG A 50 -4.43 -1.05 9.09
C ARG A 50 -5.10 -0.72 7.76
N ILE A 51 -4.96 -1.55 6.73
CA ILE A 51 -5.77 -1.39 5.50
C ILE A 51 -7.26 -1.66 5.80
N ALA A 52 -7.57 -2.66 6.63
CA ALA A 52 -8.96 -3.04 6.91
C ALA A 52 -9.72 -2.00 7.75
N ILE A 53 -9.04 -1.26 8.62
CA ILE A 53 -9.64 -0.17 9.41
C ILE A 53 -9.53 1.21 8.76
N GLY A 54 -9.00 1.30 7.53
CA GLY A 54 -8.88 2.57 6.80
C GLY A 54 -7.78 3.51 7.30
N HIS A 55 -6.76 2.99 8.01
CA HIS A 55 -5.55 3.78 8.32
C HIS A 55 -4.63 3.95 7.11
N PHE A 56 -4.76 3.07 6.13
CA PHE A 56 -4.09 3.15 4.83
C PHE A 56 -5.14 3.21 3.74
N ASP A 57 -4.90 4.05 2.73
CA ASP A 57 -5.67 4.08 1.50
C ASP A 57 -5.17 2.99 0.55
N VAL A 58 -3.85 2.76 0.54
CA VAL A 58 -3.18 1.73 -0.24
C VAL A 58 -2.05 1.07 0.56
N ALA A 59 -1.65 -0.14 0.19
CA ALA A 59 -0.49 -0.78 0.79
C ALA A 59 0.25 -1.67 -0.18
N HIS A 60 1.57 -1.73 -0.01
CA HIS A 60 2.37 -2.86 -0.49
C HIS A 60 2.00 -4.10 0.34
N MET A 61 1.55 -5.17 -0.30
CA MET A 61 1.04 -6.38 0.34
C MET A 61 1.56 -7.66 -0.32
N LEU A 62 1.63 -8.75 0.44
CA LEU A 62 1.88 -10.08 -0.12
C LEU A 62 0.71 -10.47 -1.05
N GLY A 63 1.01 -11.09 -2.19
CA GLY A 63 0.02 -11.42 -3.22
C GLY A 63 -1.27 -12.11 -2.73
N PRO A 64 -1.22 -13.08 -1.79
CA PRO A 64 -2.42 -13.72 -1.28
C PRO A 64 -3.27 -12.87 -0.31
N MET A 65 -2.71 -11.81 0.29
CA MET A 65 -3.38 -11.07 1.36
C MET A 65 -4.64 -10.32 0.88
N PRO A 66 -4.61 -9.55 -0.23
CA PRO A 66 -5.82 -8.88 -0.73
C PRO A 66 -6.97 -9.86 -1.03
N LEU A 67 -6.63 -11.03 -1.61
CA LEU A 67 -7.61 -12.10 -1.85
C LEU A 67 -8.20 -12.62 -0.54
N ALA A 68 -7.37 -12.91 0.47
CA ALA A 68 -7.84 -13.36 1.77
C ALA A 68 -8.72 -12.30 2.47
N CYS A 69 -8.34 -11.02 2.39
CA CYS A 69 -9.13 -9.91 2.94
C CYS A 69 -10.53 -9.83 2.32
N SER A 70 -10.61 -9.89 0.99
CA SER A 70 -11.87 -9.77 0.27
C SER A 70 -12.76 -11.02 0.38
N LEU A 71 -12.16 -12.19 0.63
CA LEU A 71 -12.89 -13.43 0.95
C LEU A 71 -13.28 -13.56 2.44
N GLY A 72 -12.91 -12.60 3.29
CA GLY A 72 -13.21 -12.65 4.73
C GLY A 72 -12.43 -13.74 5.49
N LEU A 73 -11.26 -14.12 4.99
CA LEU A 73 -10.36 -15.12 5.61
C LEU A 73 -9.38 -14.49 6.60
N THR A 74 -9.52 -13.20 6.88
CA THR A 74 -8.74 -12.40 7.82
C THR A 74 -9.63 -11.97 9.01
N PRO A 75 -9.05 -11.58 10.16
CA PRO A 75 -9.83 -11.14 11.32
C PRO A 75 -10.77 -9.96 11.02
N LEU A 76 -10.35 -9.08 10.11
CA LEU A 76 -11.16 -7.99 9.56
C LEU A 76 -11.21 -8.16 8.05
N ALA A 77 -12.42 -8.36 7.52
CA ALA A 77 -12.64 -8.40 6.08
C ALA A 77 -12.54 -6.99 5.50
N SER A 78 -11.90 -6.87 4.33
CA SER A 78 -11.85 -5.63 3.59
C SER A 78 -11.90 -5.90 2.09
N GLU A 79 -12.73 -5.13 1.39
CA GLU A 79 -12.75 -5.15 -0.06
C GLU A 79 -11.48 -4.45 -0.57
N THR A 80 -10.73 -5.14 -1.42
CA THR A 80 -9.46 -4.65 -1.93
C THR A 80 -9.37 -4.90 -3.43
N ILE A 81 -8.70 -3.99 -4.13
CA ILE A 81 -8.33 -4.17 -5.54
C ILE A 81 -6.80 -4.26 -5.65
N VAL A 82 -6.31 -5.07 -6.58
CA VAL A 82 -4.87 -5.23 -6.84
C VAL A 82 -4.59 -4.80 -8.28
N PRO A 83 -4.24 -3.52 -8.51
CA PRO A 83 -4.14 -3.00 -9.87
C PRO A 83 -2.89 -3.47 -10.62
N PHE A 84 -1.81 -3.82 -9.91
CA PHE A 84 -0.56 -4.30 -10.51
C PHE A 84 0.30 -5.05 -9.50
N SER A 85 1.26 -5.84 -10.00
CA SER A 85 2.30 -6.48 -9.17
C SER A 85 3.52 -5.57 -9.05
N LEU A 86 4.12 -5.50 -7.87
CA LEU A 86 5.33 -4.71 -7.58
C LEU A 86 6.63 -5.46 -7.91
N GLY A 87 6.55 -6.78 -8.04
CA GLY A 87 7.69 -7.64 -8.36
C GLY A 87 7.24 -8.97 -8.97
N LEU A 88 8.17 -9.66 -9.63
CA LEU A 88 7.97 -11.01 -10.16
C LEU A 88 8.92 -12.04 -9.50
N GLY A 89 9.57 -11.65 -8.40
CA GLY A 89 10.58 -12.43 -7.67
C GLY A 89 11.49 -11.53 -6.82
N GLY A 90 12.58 -12.08 -6.26
CA GLY A 90 13.57 -11.33 -5.49
C GLY A 90 13.38 -11.35 -3.96
N ASN A 91 12.72 -12.38 -3.42
CA ASN A 91 12.68 -12.66 -1.98
C ASN A 91 14.05 -13.02 -1.41
#